data_AF-A0A1G7IQZ2-F1
#
_entry.id   AF-A0A1G7IQZ2-F1
#
_cell.length_a   1.000
_cell.length_b   1.000
_cell.length_c   1.000
_cell.angle_alpha   90.00
_cell.angle_beta   90.00
_cell.angle_gamma   90.00
#
_symmetry.space_group_name_H-M   'P 1'
#
loop_
_entity.id
_entity.type
_entity.pdbx_description
1 polymer ?
#
loop_
_entity_poly.entity_id
_entity_poly.type
_entity_poly.pdbx_seq_one_letter_code
_entity_poly.pdbx_strand_id
1 'polypeptide(L)'
;MRWGAVVSAMAVTLTAVLLTGCARGNPQETTPLPTFSAAESAAAGAAAPRIGLPEDCATFLSPDDLGAIFARPVGSTAMRTIKGLAEPTVKRTERVGCRYTASGRGGGNTLLDMNLGRYADADAAARQWQLNTNAERSDGQSRDLALGTARAVAIERRAETVLAVVYGVDTLTFVLPTSARAPGPPVDRLVDLALRVLPADGASQPTHPDPPAPPPTDTAPMAAAG
;
A
#
# COMPACT_ATOMS: atom_id res chain seq x y z
N MET A 1 46.44 -33.07 9.95
CA MET A 1 46.81 -34.48 9.64
C MET A 1 45.51 -35.21 9.35
N ARG A 2 45.18 -35.44 8.07
CA ARG A 2 45.31 -36.72 7.31
C ARG A 2 44.53 -37.84 8.04
N TRP A 3 43.52 -38.54 7.53
CA TRP A 3 43.04 -38.96 6.20
C TRP A 3 41.58 -39.45 6.39
N GLY A 4 40.72 -39.69 5.41
CA GLY A 4 40.92 -39.86 3.97
C GLY A 4 39.58 -39.92 3.23
N ALA A 5 39.67 -39.59 1.95
CA ALA A 5 38.63 -39.76 0.96
C ALA A 5 38.46 -41.24 0.57
N VAL A 6 37.24 -41.64 0.23
CA VAL A 6 37.00 -42.77 -0.67
C VAL A 6 36.08 -42.32 -1.80
N VAL A 7 36.50 -42.75 -2.98
CA VAL A 7 36.20 -42.33 -4.33
C VAL A 7 35.11 -43.22 -4.95
N SER A 8 34.23 -42.57 -5.73
CA SER A 8 33.51 -42.98 -6.94
C SER A 8 32.94 -44.39 -7.15
N ALA A 9 31.70 -44.41 -7.68
CA ALA A 9 31.36 -45.28 -8.81
C ALA A 9 30.29 -44.60 -9.71
N MET A 10 30.75 -44.08 -10.84
CA MET A 10 29.94 -43.81 -12.03
C MET A 10 29.39 -45.14 -12.57
N ALA A 11 28.10 -45.17 -12.93
CA ALA A 11 27.57 -46.15 -13.87
C ALA A 11 26.74 -45.41 -14.93
N VAL A 12 27.44 -45.03 -16.01
CA VAL A 12 26.88 -44.61 -17.28
C VAL A 12 26.25 -45.85 -17.93
N THR A 13 24.94 -45.85 -18.11
CA THR A 13 24.28 -46.80 -19.03
C THR A 13 23.67 -46.02 -20.17
N LEU A 14 24.44 -46.02 -21.26
CA LEU A 14 24.08 -45.59 -22.59
C LEU A 14 23.17 -46.67 -23.19
N THR A 15 21.94 -46.35 -23.57
CA THR A 15 21.14 -47.22 -24.44
C THR A 15 20.44 -46.34 -25.47
N ALA A 16 20.87 -46.51 -26.71
CA ALA A 16 20.35 -45.80 -27.86
C ALA A 16 19.40 -46.71 -28.65
N VAL A 17 18.50 -46.04 -29.38
CA VAL A 17 17.76 -46.48 -30.58
C VAL A 17 16.45 -47.24 -30.34
N LEU A 18 15.31 -46.59 -30.65
CA LEU A 18 14.54 -46.85 -31.88
C LEU A 18 13.46 -45.78 -32.09
N LEU A 19 13.55 -45.13 -33.25
CA LEU A 19 12.55 -44.22 -33.80
C LEU A 19 11.26 -44.97 -34.14
N THR A 20 10.12 -44.51 -33.63
CA THR A 20 8.83 -44.68 -34.31
C THR A 20 8.02 -43.40 -34.16
N GLY A 21 7.74 -42.78 -35.30
CA GLY A 21 6.92 -41.58 -35.39
C GLY A 21 5.45 -41.88 -35.10
N CYS A 22 4.81 -40.93 -34.42
CA CYS A 22 3.41 -40.62 -34.60
C CYS A 22 3.32 -39.09 -34.60
N ALA A 23 3.50 -38.49 -35.78
CA ALA A 23 2.98 -37.15 -36.04
C ALA A 23 1.45 -37.24 -36.01
N ARG A 24 0.86 -37.20 -34.82
CA ARG A 24 -0.53 -36.79 -34.67
C ARG A 24 -0.50 -35.26 -34.62
N GLY A 25 -0.85 -34.65 -35.74
CA GLY A 25 -1.20 -33.24 -35.75
C GLY A 25 -2.21 -32.99 -34.64
N ASN A 26 -1.91 -32.05 -33.76
CA ASN A 26 -2.90 -31.53 -32.85
C ASN A 26 -4.05 -31.01 -33.72
N PRO A 27 -5.28 -31.54 -33.59
CA PRO A 27 -6.40 -30.71 -33.98
C PRO A 27 -6.25 -29.41 -33.18
N GLN A 28 -6.26 -28.27 -33.85
CA GLN A 28 -6.41 -26.99 -33.18
C GLN A 28 -7.68 -27.10 -32.34
N GLU A 29 -7.50 -27.36 -31.06
CA GLU A 29 -8.53 -27.22 -30.06
C GLU A 29 -8.74 -25.73 -29.92
N THR A 30 -9.59 -25.18 -30.77
CA THR A 30 -10.15 -23.84 -30.61
C THR A 30 -10.99 -23.88 -29.35
N THR A 31 -10.36 -23.69 -28.20
CA THR A 31 -11.04 -23.37 -26.96
C THR A 31 -11.83 -22.09 -27.24
N PRO A 32 -13.17 -22.11 -27.24
CA PRO A 32 -13.95 -20.90 -27.46
C PRO A 32 -13.65 -19.95 -26.31
N LEU A 33 -12.88 -18.89 -26.59
CA LEU A 33 -12.77 -17.76 -25.70
C LEU A 33 -14.19 -17.19 -25.56
N PRO A 34 -14.75 -17.07 -24.34
CA PRO A 34 -16.01 -16.37 -24.16
C PRO A 34 -15.81 -14.96 -24.70
N THR A 35 -16.43 -14.68 -25.84
CA THR A 35 -16.53 -13.33 -26.36
C THR A 35 -17.50 -12.64 -25.44
N PHE A 36 -16.99 -11.99 -24.39
CA PHE A 36 -17.82 -11.11 -23.58
C PHE A 36 -18.32 -10.02 -24.52
N SER A 37 -19.63 -10.01 -24.78
CA SER A 37 -20.29 -8.81 -25.29
C SER A 37 -19.82 -7.67 -24.41
N ALA A 38 -19.35 -6.57 -25.00
CA ALA A 38 -19.10 -5.36 -24.25
C ALA A 38 -20.43 -5.02 -23.57
N ALA A 39 -20.54 -5.38 -22.29
CA ALA A 39 -21.53 -4.79 -21.43
C ALA A 39 -21.20 -3.30 -21.54
N GLU A 40 -22.17 -2.52 -22.03
CA GLU A 40 -22.19 -1.10 -21.76
C GLU A 40 -21.96 -1.00 -20.26
N SER A 41 -20.73 -0.65 -19.90
CA SER A 41 -20.39 -0.22 -18.56
C SER A 41 -21.25 1.01 -18.37
N ALA A 42 -22.46 0.79 -17.86
CA ALA A 42 -23.10 1.75 -17.00
C ALA A 42 -22.02 2.03 -15.97
N ALA A 43 -21.31 3.13 -16.18
CA ALA A 43 -20.55 3.77 -15.15
C ALA A 43 -21.58 4.06 -14.06
N ALA A 44 -21.79 3.08 -13.18
CA ALA A 44 -22.13 3.34 -11.81
C ALA A 44 -20.98 4.24 -11.38
N GLY A 45 -21.20 5.54 -11.50
CA GLY A 45 -20.23 6.54 -11.13
C GLY A 45 -19.81 6.15 -9.73
N ALA A 46 -18.59 5.63 -9.62
CA ALA A 46 -17.93 5.59 -8.34
C ALA A 46 -17.97 7.04 -7.91
N ALA A 47 -18.88 7.36 -6.98
CA ALA A 47 -18.92 8.67 -6.38
C ALA A 47 -17.47 8.94 -5.98
N ALA A 48 -16.89 10.01 -6.54
CA ALA A 48 -15.52 10.39 -6.29
C ALA A 48 -15.25 10.19 -4.80
N PRO A 49 -14.19 9.48 -4.40
CA PRO A 49 -13.95 9.15 -3.01
C PRO A 49 -14.15 10.43 -2.20
N ARG A 50 -15.10 10.37 -1.26
CA ARG A 50 -15.41 11.50 -0.41
C ARG A 50 -14.10 12.00 0.18
N ILE A 51 -14.02 13.30 0.36
CA ILE A 51 -12.84 14.06 0.81
C ILE A 51 -12.35 13.66 2.23
N GLY A 52 -12.65 12.47 2.75
CA GLY A 52 -12.21 11.98 4.06
C GLY A 52 -11.44 10.66 3.96
N LEU A 53 -10.53 10.44 4.92
CA LEU A 53 -10.01 9.09 5.15
C LEU A 53 -11.19 8.14 5.45
N PRO A 54 -11.14 6.87 4.98
CA PRO A 54 -12.21 5.94 5.23
C PRO A 54 -12.34 5.66 6.72
N GLU A 55 -13.57 5.40 7.13
CA GLU A 55 -13.86 5.05 8.51
C GLU A 55 -13.30 3.69 8.92
N ASP A 56 -13.10 2.84 7.93
CA ASP A 56 -12.62 1.46 8.05
C ASP A 56 -11.43 1.22 7.12
N CYS A 57 -10.36 0.68 7.69
CA CYS A 57 -9.13 0.34 6.99
C CYS A 57 -9.31 -0.81 5.98
N ALA A 58 -10.34 -1.64 6.13
CA ALA A 58 -10.67 -2.69 5.16
C ALA A 58 -10.97 -2.11 3.76
N THR A 59 -11.33 -0.84 3.68
CA THR A 59 -11.51 -0.12 2.41
C THR A 59 -10.20 0.01 1.62
N PHE A 60 -9.06 0.08 2.31
CA PHE A 60 -7.74 0.18 1.69
C PHE A 60 -7.07 -1.18 1.51
N LEU A 61 -7.12 -2.00 2.55
CA LEU A 61 -6.46 -3.29 2.58
C LEU A 61 -7.23 -4.21 3.51
N SER A 62 -7.87 -5.24 2.95
CA SER A 62 -8.58 -6.19 3.77
C SER A 62 -7.61 -7.08 4.56
N PRO A 63 -8.05 -7.65 5.70
CA PRO A 63 -7.24 -8.62 6.45
C PRO A 63 -6.83 -9.84 5.60
N ASP A 64 -7.68 -10.25 4.67
CA ASP A 64 -7.42 -11.40 3.80
C ASP A 64 -6.41 -11.07 2.69
N ASP A 65 -6.45 -9.84 2.13
CA ASP A 65 -5.42 -9.38 1.18
C ASP A 65 -4.05 -9.33 1.83
N LEU A 66 -3.98 -8.80 3.07
CA LEU A 66 -2.74 -8.86 3.84
C LEU A 66 -2.35 -10.31 4.13
N GLY A 67 -3.30 -11.16 4.49
CA GLY A 67 -3.07 -12.58 4.69
C GLY A 67 -2.38 -13.22 3.47
N ALA A 68 -2.87 -12.94 2.27
CA ALA A 68 -2.28 -13.43 1.02
C ALA A 68 -0.84 -12.93 0.81
N ILE A 69 -0.56 -11.64 1.04
CA ILE A 69 0.79 -11.05 0.92
C ILE A 69 1.77 -11.71 1.89
N PHE A 70 1.31 -12.07 3.07
CA PHE A 70 2.12 -12.70 4.11
C PHE A 70 2.10 -14.24 4.07
N ALA A 71 1.54 -14.84 3.01
CA ALA A 71 1.39 -16.29 2.85
C ALA A 71 0.69 -16.95 4.06
N ARG A 72 -0.33 -16.29 4.59
CA ARG A 72 -1.10 -16.70 5.76
C ARG A 72 -2.38 -17.42 5.32
N PRO A 73 -2.89 -18.37 6.13
CA PRO A 73 -4.23 -18.92 5.93
C PRO A 73 -5.31 -17.83 5.95
N VAL A 74 -6.37 -18.00 5.16
CA VAL A 74 -7.54 -17.12 5.16
C VAL A 74 -8.17 -17.07 6.57
N GLY A 75 -8.60 -15.88 7.00
CA GLY A 75 -9.16 -15.66 8.34
C GLY A 75 -8.13 -15.72 9.48
N SER A 76 -6.83 -15.84 9.19
CA SER A 76 -5.75 -15.85 10.20
C SER A 76 -5.09 -14.49 10.42
N THR A 77 -5.73 -13.43 9.94
CA THR A 77 -5.37 -12.03 10.14
C THR A 77 -6.56 -11.29 10.74
N ALA A 78 -6.31 -10.49 11.77
CA ALA A 78 -7.27 -9.55 12.32
C ALA A 78 -6.81 -8.12 12.05
N MET A 79 -7.75 -7.19 11.97
CA MET A 79 -7.46 -5.77 11.77
C MET A 79 -8.21 -4.95 12.81
N ARG A 80 -7.57 -3.88 13.27
CA ARG A 80 -8.16 -2.85 14.11
C ARG A 80 -7.92 -1.48 13.51
N THR A 81 -9.01 -0.75 13.29
CA THR A 81 -8.95 0.67 12.90
C THR A 81 -8.97 1.57 14.13
N ILE A 82 -8.13 2.59 14.12
CA ILE A 82 -7.95 3.59 15.18
C ILE A 82 -8.09 4.96 14.54
N LYS A 83 -9.21 5.63 14.77
CA LYS A 83 -9.40 7.02 14.34
C LYS A 83 -8.66 7.94 15.31
N GLY A 84 -7.76 8.75 14.78
CA GLY A 84 -7.07 9.80 15.53
C GLY A 84 -7.82 11.13 15.44
N LEU A 85 -7.51 12.03 16.37
CA LEU A 85 -8.03 13.39 16.35
C LEU A 85 -7.23 14.28 15.37
N ALA A 86 -7.89 15.34 14.89
CA ALA A 86 -7.24 16.44 14.20
C ALA A 86 -6.13 17.05 15.07
N GLU A 87 -5.07 17.55 14.44
CA GLU A 87 -3.99 18.29 15.10
C GLU A 87 -3.77 19.61 14.33
N PRO A 88 -4.48 20.69 14.72
CA PRO A 88 -4.45 21.97 14.00
C PRO A 88 -3.06 22.61 13.95
N THR A 89 -2.22 22.37 14.96
CA THR A 89 -0.85 22.93 15.05
C THR A 89 0.01 22.54 13.85
N VAL A 90 -0.20 21.33 13.31
CA VAL A 90 0.50 20.84 12.10
C VAL A 90 -0.43 20.78 10.89
N LYS A 91 -1.61 21.41 10.98
CA LYS A 91 -2.68 21.38 9.97
C LYS A 91 -3.12 19.97 9.58
N ARG A 92 -3.01 18.98 10.47
CA ARG A 92 -3.55 17.64 10.22
C ARG A 92 -5.04 17.67 10.53
N THR A 93 -5.88 17.42 9.54
CA THR A 93 -7.33 17.43 9.69
C THR A 93 -7.86 16.09 10.17
N GLU A 94 -7.23 14.99 9.74
CA GLU A 94 -7.68 13.64 10.05
C GLU A 94 -6.51 12.67 10.16
N ARG A 95 -6.70 11.58 10.93
CA ARG A 95 -5.74 10.49 11.04
C ARG A 95 -6.47 9.15 11.20
N VAL A 96 -6.00 8.14 10.49
CA VAL A 96 -6.46 6.76 10.65
C VAL A 96 -5.25 5.85 10.82
N GLY A 97 -5.26 5.03 11.87
CA GLY A 97 -4.30 3.96 12.09
C GLY A 97 -4.95 2.61 11.86
N CYS A 98 -4.26 1.71 11.18
CA CYS A 98 -4.67 0.34 10.92
C CYS A 98 -3.62 -0.59 11.50
N ARG A 99 -4.01 -1.38 12.50
CA ARG A 99 -3.14 -2.42 13.07
C ARG A 99 -3.61 -3.77 12.61
N TYR A 100 -2.74 -4.51 11.94
CA TYR A 100 -3.00 -5.87 11.52
C TYR A 100 -2.21 -6.84 12.39
N THR A 101 -2.89 -7.87 12.88
CA THR A 101 -2.29 -8.88 13.76
C THR A 101 -2.59 -10.28 13.24
N ALA A 102 -1.68 -11.21 13.52
CA ALA A 102 -1.95 -12.62 13.34
C ALA A 102 -3.06 -13.06 14.31
N SER A 103 -4.04 -13.82 13.83
CA SER A 103 -5.04 -14.52 14.63
C SER A 103 -4.82 -16.04 14.59
N GLY A 104 -5.44 -16.78 15.51
CA GLY A 104 -5.35 -18.24 15.58
C GLY A 104 -4.07 -18.80 16.23
N ARG A 105 -3.65 -20.01 15.83
CA ARG A 105 -2.45 -20.67 16.40
C ARG A 105 -1.19 -19.88 16.06
N GLY A 106 -0.49 -19.36 17.07
CA GLY A 106 0.62 -18.41 16.89
C GLY A 106 0.19 -16.95 16.68
N GLY A 107 -1.05 -16.61 17.05
CA GLY A 107 -1.61 -15.26 16.96
C GLY A 107 -1.07 -14.29 18.01
N GLY A 108 -1.45 -13.02 17.86
CA GLY A 108 -1.10 -11.91 18.77
C GLY A 108 0.05 -11.02 18.29
N ASN A 109 0.86 -11.49 17.34
CA ASN A 109 1.94 -10.67 16.77
C ASN A 109 1.40 -9.67 15.76
N THR A 110 1.91 -8.44 15.80
CA THR A 110 1.68 -7.43 14.76
C THR A 110 2.31 -7.88 13.44
N LEU A 111 1.52 -7.83 12.38
CA LEU A 111 1.96 -8.12 11.01
C LEU A 111 2.30 -6.86 10.25
N LEU A 112 1.51 -5.81 10.45
CA LEU A 112 1.67 -4.51 9.80
C LEU A 112 0.98 -3.46 10.67
N ASP A 113 1.65 -2.34 10.89
CA ASP A 113 1.00 -1.11 11.34
C ASP A 113 1.02 -0.10 10.19
N MET A 114 -0.15 0.38 9.80
CA MET A 114 -0.32 1.40 8.78
C MET A 114 -0.92 2.65 9.41
N ASN A 115 -0.38 3.83 9.12
CA ASN A 115 -0.94 5.10 9.54
C ASN A 115 -1.16 5.96 8.30
N LEU A 116 -2.32 6.59 8.24
CA LEU A 116 -2.67 7.55 7.20
C LEU A 116 -3.03 8.88 7.88
N GLY A 117 -2.51 9.97 7.35
CA GLY A 117 -2.82 11.32 7.81
C GLY A 117 -3.22 12.19 6.64
N ARG A 118 -4.27 12.99 6.81
CA ARG A 118 -4.67 14.03 5.86
C ARG A 118 -4.41 15.40 6.46
N TYR A 119 -3.91 16.28 5.63
CA TYR A 119 -3.54 17.65 5.99
C TYR A 119 -4.41 18.65 5.23
N ALA A 120 -4.46 19.87 5.74
CA ALA A 120 -5.20 20.95 5.09
C ALA A 120 -4.59 21.34 3.73
N ASP A 121 -3.27 21.19 3.58
CA ASP A 121 -2.54 21.52 2.35
C ASP A 121 -1.33 20.60 2.13
N ALA A 122 -0.89 20.51 0.87
CA ALA A 122 0.20 19.61 0.47
C ALA A 122 1.54 20.01 1.09
N ASP A 123 1.75 21.30 1.34
CA ASP A 123 2.97 21.77 2.00
C ASP A 123 3.02 21.32 3.46
N ALA A 124 1.89 21.30 4.17
CA ALA A 124 1.81 20.77 5.54
C ALA A 124 2.08 19.27 5.58
N ALA A 125 1.50 18.51 4.64
CA ALA A 125 1.78 17.08 4.51
C ALA A 125 3.27 16.82 4.23
N ALA A 126 3.86 17.54 3.26
CA ALA A 126 5.26 17.42 2.90
C ALA A 126 6.20 17.82 4.05
N ARG A 127 5.93 18.93 4.74
CA ARG A 127 6.71 19.35 5.92
C ARG A 127 6.65 18.30 7.02
N GLN A 128 5.47 17.80 7.36
CA GLN A 128 5.34 16.81 8.42
C GLN A 128 5.98 15.47 8.04
N TRP A 129 5.83 15.02 6.80
CA TRP A 129 6.52 13.84 6.29
C TRP A 129 8.04 13.99 6.35
N GLN A 130 8.57 15.16 5.98
CA GLN A 130 10.00 15.43 6.01
C GLN A 130 10.53 15.46 7.45
N LEU A 131 9.82 16.10 8.39
CA LEU A 131 10.19 16.11 9.80
C LEU A 131 10.23 14.68 10.38
N ASN A 132 9.19 13.89 10.13
CA ASN A 132 9.11 12.51 10.60
C ASN A 132 10.24 11.68 9.98
N THR A 133 10.38 11.67 8.65
CA THR A 133 11.41 10.86 8.00
C THR A 133 12.82 11.26 8.41
N ASN A 134 13.11 12.57 8.56
CA ASN A 134 14.41 13.03 9.05
C ASN A 134 14.71 12.53 10.46
N ALA A 135 13.72 12.54 11.35
CA ALA A 135 13.86 11.98 12.70
C ALA A 135 14.13 10.47 12.64
N GLU A 136 13.45 9.73 11.77
CA GLU A 136 13.61 8.28 11.68
C GLU A 136 14.94 7.84 11.01
N ARG A 137 15.53 8.68 10.13
CA ARG A 137 16.72 8.35 9.32
C ARG A 137 18.00 8.15 10.14
N SER A 138 18.12 8.71 11.35
CA SER A 138 19.31 8.50 12.20
C SER A 138 19.42 7.07 12.74
N ASP A 139 18.29 6.35 12.78
CA ASP A 139 18.17 5.10 13.54
C ASP A 139 18.19 3.85 12.63
N GLY A 140 18.45 4.01 11.34
CA GLY A 140 18.42 2.92 10.37
C GLY A 140 19.07 3.25 9.03
N GLN A 141 19.19 2.24 8.17
CA GLN A 141 19.61 2.44 6.78
C GLN A 141 18.42 2.98 6.01
N SER A 142 18.58 4.14 5.38
CA SER A 142 17.50 4.81 4.67
C SER A 142 17.78 4.94 3.18
N ARG A 143 16.71 4.88 2.39
CA ARG A 143 16.76 5.11 0.94
C ARG A 143 15.51 5.85 0.50
N ASP A 144 15.69 6.85 -0.36
CA ASP A 144 14.59 7.55 -1.00
C ASP A 144 14.07 6.71 -2.17
N LEU A 145 12.75 6.75 -2.37
CA LEU A 145 12.02 5.99 -3.38
C LEU A 145 10.98 6.90 -4.05
N ALA A 146 10.65 6.58 -5.30
CA ALA A 146 9.54 7.17 -6.02
C ALA A 146 8.49 6.09 -6.30
N LEU A 147 7.23 6.37 -5.96
CA LEU A 147 6.08 5.48 -6.17
C LEU A 147 5.11 6.19 -7.10
N GLY A 148 5.34 6.08 -8.41
CA GLY A 148 4.66 6.94 -9.39
C GLY A 148 4.93 8.42 -9.12
N THR A 149 3.88 9.18 -8.84
CA THR A 149 3.96 10.61 -8.44
C THR A 149 4.17 10.83 -6.95
N ALA A 150 4.11 9.78 -6.12
CA ALA A 150 4.32 9.88 -4.69
C ALA A 150 5.82 9.78 -4.34
N ARG A 151 6.23 10.48 -3.30
CA ARG A 151 7.59 10.39 -2.74
C ARG A 151 7.57 9.48 -1.53
N ALA A 152 8.61 8.65 -1.39
CA ALA A 152 8.71 7.74 -0.27
C ALA A 152 10.13 7.62 0.28
N VAL A 153 10.24 7.20 1.54
CA VAL A 153 11.50 6.83 2.19
C VAL A 153 11.30 5.47 2.82
N ALA A 154 12.16 4.52 2.47
CA ALA A 154 12.27 3.26 3.19
C ALA A 154 13.39 3.36 4.22
N ILE A 155 13.14 2.88 5.43
CA ILE A 155 14.07 2.90 6.55
C ILE A 155 14.10 1.50 7.16
N GLU A 156 15.25 0.84 7.07
CA GLU A 156 15.46 -0.50 7.58
C GLU A 156 16.20 -0.45 8.91
N ARG A 157 15.61 -1.06 9.94
CA ARG A 157 16.12 -1.14 11.31
C ARG A 157 16.24 -2.60 11.75
N ARG A 158 16.83 -2.81 12.92
CA ARG A 158 16.96 -4.15 13.51
C ARG A 158 15.62 -4.83 13.82
N ALA A 159 14.63 -4.05 14.26
CA ALA A 159 13.35 -4.59 14.73
C ALA A 159 12.20 -4.44 13.71
N GLU A 160 12.36 -3.57 12.72
CA GLU A 160 11.30 -3.22 11.79
C GLU A 160 11.84 -2.60 10.50
N THR A 161 11.01 -2.59 9.48
CA THR A 161 11.18 -1.80 8.27
C THR A 161 10.03 -0.81 8.18
N VAL A 162 10.35 0.45 7.91
CA VAL A 162 9.37 1.53 7.76
C VAL A 162 9.37 2.01 6.32
N LEU A 163 8.18 2.23 5.75
CA LEU A 163 8.00 2.95 4.49
C LEU A 163 7.11 4.16 4.77
N ALA A 164 7.65 5.36 4.63
CA ALA A 164 6.91 6.60 4.78
C ALA A 164 6.70 7.24 3.41
N VAL A 165 5.45 7.50 3.03
CA VAL A 165 5.01 8.01 1.74
C VAL A 165 4.29 9.34 1.93
N VAL A 166 4.48 10.27 1.00
CA VAL A 166 3.68 11.48 0.86
C VAL A 166 3.12 11.59 -0.55
N TYR A 167 1.83 11.87 -0.63
CA TYR A 167 1.08 12.04 -1.87
C TYR A 167 0.08 13.18 -1.71
N GLY A 168 0.42 14.35 -2.28
CA GLY A 168 -0.33 15.60 -2.11
C GLY A 168 -0.60 15.95 -0.64
N VAL A 169 -1.86 16.03 -0.22
CA VAL A 169 -2.30 16.33 1.17
C VAL A 169 -2.30 15.14 2.11
N ASP A 170 -1.95 13.94 1.63
CA ASP A 170 -2.00 12.70 2.39
C ASP A 170 -0.60 12.15 2.67
N THR A 171 -0.40 11.61 3.86
CA THR A 171 0.80 10.84 4.23
C THR A 171 0.41 9.43 4.63
N LEU A 172 1.25 8.46 4.26
CA LEU A 172 1.11 7.06 4.65
C LEU A 172 2.39 6.58 5.31
N THR A 173 2.29 5.86 6.41
CA THR A 173 3.43 5.20 7.05
C THR A 173 3.08 3.74 7.25
N PHE A 174 3.89 2.85 6.68
CA PHE A 174 3.83 1.42 6.92
C PHE A 174 4.98 1.02 7.82
N VAL A 175 4.71 0.25 8.85
CA VAL A 175 5.70 -0.33 9.76
C VAL A 175 5.54 -1.84 9.73
N LEU A 176 6.61 -2.51 9.31
CA LEU A 176 6.70 -3.94 9.16
C LEU A 176 7.65 -4.50 10.22
N PRO A 177 7.14 -5.13 11.30
CA PRO A 177 8.00 -5.76 12.30
C PRO A 177 8.79 -6.92 11.71
N THR A 178 10.02 -7.16 12.16
CA THR A 178 10.82 -8.32 11.73
C THR A 178 10.23 -9.67 12.15
N SER A 179 9.33 -9.66 13.14
CA SER A 179 8.53 -10.84 13.52
C SER A 179 7.49 -11.22 12.45
N ALA A 180 7.08 -10.29 11.58
CA ALA A 180 6.16 -10.50 10.47
C ALA A 180 6.88 -11.08 9.24
N ARG A 181 7.39 -12.30 9.40
CA ARG A 181 8.13 -13.01 8.35
C ARG A 181 7.22 -13.36 7.17
N ALA A 182 7.66 -13.03 5.97
CA ALA A 182 7.09 -13.52 4.71
C ALA A 182 8.20 -13.60 3.66
N PRO A 183 7.96 -14.22 2.50
CA PRO A 183 8.93 -14.28 1.40
C PRO A 183 9.32 -12.89 0.88
N GLY A 184 10.56 -12.76 0.40
CA GLY A 184 11.08 -11.57 -0.27
C GLY A 184 11.58 -10.44 0.67
N PRO A 185 12.23 -9.41 0.12
CA PRO A 185 12.74 -8.28 0.89
C PRO A 185 11.60 -7.50 1.59
N PRO A 186 11.79 -7.04 2.85
CA PRO A 186 10.77 -6.27 3.57
C PRO A 186 10.33 -5.00 2.84
N VAL A 187 11.27 -4.25 2.27
CA VAL A 187 10.95 -2.99 1.58
C VAL A 187 10.10 -3.24 0.34
N ASP A 188 10.39 -4.29 -0.42
CA ASP A 188 9.65 -4.59 -1.66
C ASP A 188 8.18 -4.94 -1.35
N ARG A 189 7.94 -5.65 -0.24
CA ARG A 189 6.58 -5.91 0.27
C ARG A 189 5.87 -4.62 0.67
N LEU A 190 6.57 -3.69 1.33
CA LEU A 190 5.98 -2.40 1.69
C LEU A 190 5.68 -1.55 0.45
N VAL A 191 6.52 -1.62 -0.58
CA VAL A 191 6.29 -0.95 -1.86
C VAL A 191 5.04 -1.53 -2.56
N ASP A 192 4.89 -2.85 -2.63
CA ASP A 192 3.69 -3.49 -3.17
C ASP A 192 2.43 -3.07 -2.40
N LEU A 193 2.48 -3.08 -1.07
CA LEU A 193 1.39 -2.60 -0.21
C LEU A 193 1.05 -1.13 -0.49
N ALA A 194 2.05 -0.25 -0.57
CA ALA A 194 1.83 1.15 -0.85
C ALA A 194 1.17 1.37 -2.21
N LEU A 195 1.59 0.65 -3.25
CA LEU A 195 1.01 0.76 -4.59
C LEU A 195 -0.43 0.28 -4.68
N ARG A 196 -0.87 -0.63 -3.79
CA ARG A 196 -2.29 -1.05 -3.70
C ARG A 196 -3.18 -0.03 -2.98
N VAL A 197 -2.61 0.69 -2.01
CA VAL A 197 -3.34 1.69 -1.22
C VAL A 197 -3.37 3.05 -1.93
N LEU A 198 -2.32 3.40 -2.66
CA LEU A 198 -2.26 4.64 -3.42
C LEU A 198 -3.28 4.60 -4.59
N PRO A 199 -3.94 5.72 -4.91
CA PRO A 199 -4.86 5.79 -6.04
C PRO A 199 -4.15 5.42 -7.35
N ALA A 200 -4.74 4.50 -8.12
CA ALA A 200 -4.16 3.95 -9.35
C ALA A 200 -3.96 5.01 -10.46
N ASP A 201 -4.81 6.03 -10.51
CA ASP A 201 -4.94 6.88 -11.69
C ASP A 201 -4.15 8.20 -11.60
N GLY A 202 -3.37 8.40 -10.53
CA GLY A 202 -2.75 9.69 -10.26
C GLY A 202 -3.78 10.82 -10.15
N ALA A 203 -5.06 10.49 -9.94
CA ALA A 203 -6.16 11.42 -9.84
C ALA A 203 -5.77 12.50 -8.83
N SER A 204 -5.58 13.70 -9.36
CA SER A 204 -5.30 14.89 -8.58
C SER A 204 -6.28 14.89 -7.43
N GLN A 205 -5.76 14.85 -6.21
CA GLN A 205 -6.58 15.01 -5.02
C GLN A 205 -7.51 16.20 -5.22
N PRO A 206 -8.75 16.13 -4.71
CA PRO A 206 -9.62 17.29 -4.71
C PRO A 206 -8.85 18.44 -4.05
N THR A 207 -8.60 19.49 -4.83
CA THR A 207 -8.15 20.78 -4.31
C THR A 207 -9.12 21.19 -3.22
N HIS A 208 -8.59 21.69 -2.11
CA HIS A 208 -9.39 22.19 -1.00
C HIS A 208 -10.50 23.12 -1.53
N PRO A 209 -11.77 22.98 -1.10
CA PRO A 209 -12.78 23.95 -1.48
C PRO A 209 -12.31 25.33 -0.98
N ASP A 210 -12.37 26.33 -1.86
CA ASP A 210 -12.09 27.72 -1.48
C ASP A 210 -12.91 28.08 -0.22
N PRO A 211 -12.33 28.82 0.74
CA PRO A 211 -13.09 29.31 1.86
C PRO A 211 -14.31 30.10 1.35
N PRO A 212 -15.50 29.91 1.97
CA PRO A 212 -16.71 30.58 1.52
C PRO A 212 -16.47 32.08 1.49
N ALA A 213 -16.85 32.72 0.37
CA ALA A 213 -16.71 34.14 0.18
C ALA A 213 -17.33 34.88 1.38
N PRO A 214 -16.67 35.93 1.91
CA PRO A 214 -17.24 36.72 2.99
C PRO A 214 -18.62 37.25 2.54
N PRO A 215 -19.62 37.27 3.44
CA PRO A 215 -20.95 37.76 3.09
C PRO A 215 -20.85 39.20 2.57
N PRO A 216 -21.65 39.57 1.55
CA PRO A 216 -21.63 40.92 1.01
C PRO A 216 -21.95 41.91 2.13
N THR A 217 -21.05 42.87 2.33
CA THR A 217 -21.29 44.02 3.20
C THR A 217 -22.37 44.87 2.55
N ASP A 218 -23.60 44.76 3.04
CA ASP A 218 -24.67 45.70 2.71
C ASP A 218 -24.25 47.10 3.16
N THR A 219 -23.70 47.86 2.22
CA THR A 219 -23.45 49.29 2.40
C THR A 219 -24.77 49.97 2.12
N ALA A 220 -25.62 50.07 3.14
CA ALA A 220 -26.84 50.87 3.05
C ALA A 220 -26.47 52.33 2.73
N PRO A 221 -27.03 52.97 1.69
CA PRO A 221 -26.81 54.38 1.46
C PRO A 221 -27.52 55.16 2.58
N MET A 222 -26.74 55.85 3.39
CA MET A 222 -27.24 56.81 4.37
C MET A 222 -27.87 57.97 3.59
N ALA A 223 -29.20 57.97 3.49
CA ALA A 223 -29.96 59.06 2.91
C ALA A 223 -29.73 60.33 3.75
N ALA A 224 -29.10 61.34 3.15
CA ALA A 224 -29.04 62.67 3.72
C ALA A 224 -30.44 63.29 3.67
N ALA A 225 -31.03 63.53 4.84
CA ALA A 225 -32.23 64.34 4.99
C ALA A 225 -31.84 65.82 4.88
N GLY A 226 -32.54 66.54 4.01
CA GLY A 226 -32.58 68.00 3.98
C GLY A 226 -33.66 68.56 4.90
#